data_AF-A0A1T2XFT2-F1
#
_entry.id   AF-A0A1T2XFT2-F1
#
_cell.length_a   1.000
_cell.length_b   1.000
_cell.length_c   1.000
_cell.angle_alpha   90.00
_cell.angle_beta   90.00
_cell.angle_gamma   90.00
#
_symmetry.space_group_name_H-M   'P 1'
#
loop_
_entity.id
_entity.type
_entity.pdbx_description
1 polymer ?
#
loop_
_entity_poly.entity_id
_entity_poly.type
_entity_poly.pdbx_seq_one_letter_code
_entity_poly.pdbx_strand_id
1 'polypeptide(L)'
;MNGEFMRTHFLVAVVLFLGIVQGNITKSTTPNEIKVQKTNITTEQVLKDSLFAVLYPNVFEAITNYYGVRKQFMNEIITEVSHIDENNEKYHFLVRVKLDTFEHAHNPPYGKDFITFEIDLGKVTVTDFKHKGDKWESKISAFKNRVIQDIQKTFGIDFTLYKEFEYGQLLYASEKQKELQSLVEINKQIIEQDLQPKVTGGYKNVLNPFTFIKDNYGYIVYKKSNGTNVVITVKREDGTWTVIRKSNKNGVPMKSELLWYM
;
A
#
# COMPACT_ATOMS: atom_id res chain seq x y z
N MET A 1 -37.97 25.51 44.88
CA MET A 1 -37.29 25.30 46.17
C MET A 1 -36.08 24.42 45.87
N ASN A 2 -34.94 25.06 45.58
CA ASN A 2 -33.76 25.20 46.48
C ASN A 2 -33.02 23.86 46.59
N GLY A 3 -31.76 23.68 46.24
CA GLY A 3 -30.68 24.56 45.80
C GLY A 3 -29.36 23.77 45.85
N GLU A 4 -28.38 24.18 45.02
CA GLU A 4 -26.92 24.11 45.26
C GLU A 4 -26.22 22.75 45.53
N PHE A 5 -24.93 22.54 45.27
CA PHE A 5 -23.91 23.03 44.34
C PHE A 5 -22.73 22.04 44.57
N MET A 6 -21.93 21.79 43.54
CA MET A 6 -20.71 20.98 43.62
C MET A 6 -19.71 21.46 44.69
N ARG A 7 -18.85 20.56 45.21
CA ARG A 7 -17.38 20.71 45.35
C ARG A 7 -16.76 19.53 46.14
N THR A 8 -16.01 18.63 45.48
CA THR A 8 -14.53 18.52 45.44
C THR A 8 -13.96 17.48 46.41
N HIS A 9 -13.35 16.41 45.89
CA HIS A 9 -11.90 16.10 45.96
C HIS A 9 -11.66 14.63 45.56
N PHE A 10 -10.91 14.45 44.48
CA PHE A 10 -10.29 13.20 44.07
C PHE A 10 -9.12 12.91 45.02
N LEU A 11 -9.07 11.72 45.62
CA LEU A 11 -7.85 11.18 46.21
C LEU A 11 -7.69 9.73 45.74
N VAL A 12 -6.72 9.50 44.86
CA VAL A 12 -6.30 8.18 44.42
C VAL A 12 -5.36 7.61 45.47
N ALA A 13 -5.74 6.50 46.08
CA ALA A 13 -4.92 5.76 47.03
C ALA A 13 -3.85 4.95 46.28
N VAL A 14 -2.59 5.29 46.54
CA VAL A 14 -1.40 4.49 46.17
C VAL A 14 -1.24 3.38 47.22
N VAL A 15 -1.31 2.12 46.80
CA VAL A 15 -1.02 0.97 47.67
C VAL A 15 0.48 0.72 47.68
N LEU A 16 1.08 0.92 48.86
CA LEU A 16 2.43 0.51 49.22
C LEU A 16 2.49 -1.01 49.44
N PHE A 17 3.40 -1.69 48.74
CA PHE A 17 3.91 -3.00 49.17
C PHE A 17 5.41 -2.88 49.44
N LEU A 18 5.77 -2.88 50.72
CA LEU A 18 7.13 -3.00 51.22
C LEU A 18 7.53 -4.48 51.21
N GLY A 19 8.29 -4.88 50.20
CA GLY A 19 9.08 -6.11 50.21
C GLY A 19 10.51 -5.80 50.58
N ILE A 20 10.91 -6.16 51.80
CA ILE A 20 12.30 -6.11 52.26
C ILE A 20 13.08 -7.19 51.53
N VAL A 21 14.01 -6.77 50.66
CA VAL A 21 15.15 -7.60 50.25
C VAL A 21 16.42 -6.82 50.57
N GLN A 22 17.01 -7.12 51.72
CA GLN A 22 18.40 -6.81 51.99
C GLN A 22 19.25 -7.84 51.24
N GLY A 23 20.08 -7.37 50.30
CA GLY A 23 21.01 -8.23 49.57
C GLY A 23 21.69 -7.52 48.39
N ASN A 24 22.79 -6.84 48.69
CA ASN A 24 23.85 -6.38 47.77
C ASN A 24 23.51 -5.32 46.71
N ILE A 25 23.66 -4.06 47.11
CA ILE A 25 24.06 -2.98 46.21
C ILE A 25 25.49 -3.26 45.75
N THR A 26 25.66 -3.56 44.46
CA THR A 26 26.54 -2.83 43.52
C THR A 26 26.58 -3.59 42.19
N LYS A 27 25.71 -3.21 41.26
CA LYS A 27 26.08 -3.17 39.84
C LYS A 27 25.54 -1.87 39.28
N SER A 28 26.42 -0.88 39.18
CA SER A 28 26.28 0.19 38.20
C SER A 28 26.05 -0.48 36.85
N THR A 29 24.82 -0.49 36.35
CA THR A 29 24.58 -0.73 34.93
C THR A 29 25.17 0.45 34.19
N THR A 30 26.41 0.29 33.75
CA THR A 30 26.97 1.10 32.68
C THR A 30 25.95 1.13 31.53
N PRO A 31 25.74 2.28 30.87
CA PRO A 31 24.99 2.31 29.62
C PRO A 31 25.59 1.21 28.72
N ASN A 32 24.76 0.37 28.11
CA ASN A 32 25.24 -0.59 27.13
C ASN A 32 26.09 0.17 26.11
N GLU A 33 27.41 0.00 26.16
CA GLU A 33 28.30 0.55 25.16
C GLU A 33 27.85 -0.01 23.82
N ILE A 34 27.37 0.87 22.95
CA ILE A 34 27.10 0.51 21.56
C ILE A 34 28.46 0.12 20.97
N LYS A 35 28.71 -1.18 20.82
CA LYS A 35 29.91 -1.68 20.18
C LYS A 35 29.89 -1.27 18.72
N VAL A 36 30.57 -0.18 18.40
CA VAL A 36 30.78 0.27 17.03
C VAL A 36 31.68 -0.76 16.33
N GLN A 37 31.09 -1.59 15.48
CA GLN A 37 31.87 -2.45 14.59
C GLN A 37 32.49 -1.58 13.50
N LYS A 38 33.83 -1.55 13.42
CA LYS A 38 34.53 -0.94 12.29
C LYS A 38 34.26 -1.79 11.05
N THR A 39 33.35 -1.32 10.20
CA THR A 39 33.11 -1.86 8.86
C THR A 39 33.92 -1.08 7.82
N ASN A 40 34.25 -1.70 6.68
CA ASN A 40 34.94 -1.05 5.55
C ASN A 40 33.99 -0.17 4.71
N ILE A 41 33.16 0.65 5.36
CA ILE A 41 32.18 1.52 4.70
C ILE A 41 32.78 2.93 4.59
N THR A 42 32.63 3.58 3.44
CA THR A 42 33.12 4.95 3.24
C THR A 42 32.26 5.95 4.01
N THR A 43 32.84 7.09 4.40
CA THR A 43 32.09 8.19 5.04
C THR A 43 30.92 8.66 4.17
N GLU A 44 31.10 8.73 2.85
CA GLU A 44 30.04 9.10 1.92
C GLU A 44 28.86 8.12 1.99
N GLN A 45 29.13 6.82 2.00
CA GLN A 45 28.09 5.79 2.09
C GLN A 45 27.35 5.89 3.42
N VAL A 46 28.06 6.06 4.54
CA VAL A 46 27.45 6.25 5.86
C VAL A 46 26.51 7.47 5.88
N LEU A 47 26.91 8.59 5.26
CA LEU A 47 26.08 9.79 5.16
C LEU A 47 24.82 9.56 4.32
N LYS A 48 24.95 8.86 3.18
CA LYS A 48 23.80 8.51 2.33
C LYS A 48 22.84 7.56 3.03
N ASP A 49 23.35 6.53 3.71
CA ASP A 49 22.53 5.58 4.46
C ASP A 49 21.79 6.27 5.62
N SER A 50 22.48 7.19 6.31
CA SER A 50 21.88 7.99 7.38
C SER A 50 20.78 8.92 6.84
N LEU A 51 21.03 9.58 5.71
CA LEU A 51 20.03 10.42 5.04
C LEU A 51 18.82 9.59 4.58
N PHE A 52 19.05 8.39 4.04
CA PHE A 52 17.95 7.50 3.66
C PHE A 52 17.13 7.06 4.87
N ALA A 53 17.76 6.73 6.00
CA ALA A 53 17.06 6.38 7.23
C ALA A 53 16.10 7.50 7.70
N VAL A 54 16.51 8.76 7.55
CA VAL A 54 15.66 9.93 7.83
C VAL A 54 14.54 10.08 6.79
N LEU A 55 14.83 9.82 5.51
CA LEU A 55 13.85 9.92 4.42
C LEU A 55 12.88 8.75 4.34
N TYR A 56 13.12 7.65 5.07
CA TYR A 56 12.35 6.42 4.97
C TYR A 56 10.82 6.61 5.04
N PRO A 57 10.25 7.41 5.97
CA PRO A 57 8.81 7.65 5.98
C PRO A 57 8.30 8.34 4.71
N ASN A 58 9.05 9.29 4.17
CA ASN A 58 8.69 10.03 2.95
C ASN A 58 8.81 9.14 1.70
N VAL A 59 9.80 8.24 1.66
CA VAL A 59 9.93 7.21 0.61
C VAL A 59 8.72 6.28 0.65
N PHE A 60 8.37 5.78 1.83
CA PHE A 60 7.23 4.89 2.00
C PHE A 60 5.91 5.56 1.60
N GLU A 61 5.72 6.82 1.99
CA GLU A 61 4.56 7.62 1.59
C GLU A 61 4.51 7.87 0.08
N ALA A 62 5.63 8.25 -0.55
CA ALA A 62 5.71 8.48 -1.98
C ALA A 62 5.32 7.22 -2.80
N ILE A 63 5.85 6.06 -2.41
CA ILE A 63 5.50 4.76 -3.01
C ILE A 63 4.01 4.46 -2.80
N THR A 64 3.51 4.65 -1.58
CA THR A 64 2.09 4.38 -1.26
C THR A 64 1.15 5.27 -2.07
N ASN A 65 1.51 6.54 -2.24
CA ASN A 65 0.73 7.49 -3.04
C ASN A 65 0.74 7.13 -4.53
N TYR A 66 1.87 6.68 -5.07
CA TYR A 66 1.96 6.26 -6.47
C TYR A 66 1.15 4.98 -6.74
N TYR A 67 1.32 3.94 -5.93
CA TYR A 67 0.65 2.64 -6.17
C TYR A 67 -0.79 2.58 -5.64
N GLY A 68 -1.19 3.51 -4.77
CA GLY A 68 -2.47 3.47 -4.06
C GLY A 68 -2.55 2.38 -2.98
N VAL A 69 -1.43 1.72 -2.68
CA VAL A 69 -1.28 0.67 -1.67
C VAL A 69 0.17 0.63 -1.21
N ARG A 70 0.40 0.17 0.02
CA ARG A 70 1.76 -0.06 0.54
C ARG A 70 2.47 -1.12 -0.30
N LYS A 71 3.70 -0.83 -0.72
CA LYS A 71 4.61 -1.82 -1.32
C LYS A 71 5.89 -1.94 -0.50
N GLN A 72 6.44 -3.14 -0.49
CA GLN A 72 7.78 -3.37 0.03
C GLN A 72 8.80 -2.95 -1.02
N PHE A 73 10.01 -2.59 -0.58
CA PHE A 73 11.11 -2.21 -1.45
C PHE A 73 12.46 -2.69 -0.93
N MET A 74 13.44 -2.69 -1.82
CA MET A 74 14.83 -3.06 -1.58
C MET A 74 15.77 -2.32 -2.53
N ASN A 75 17.08 -2.55 -2.38
CA ASN A 75 18.13 -1.99 -3.25
C ASN A 75 18.07 -0.44 -3.33
N GLU A 76 17.71 0.17 -2.20
CA GLU A 76 17.67 1.61 -2.03
C GLU A 76 19.06 2.25 -2.20
N ILE A 77 19.12 3.31 -2.98
CA ILE A 77 20.35 4.06 -3.23
C ILE A 77 20.01 5.54 -3.34
N ILE A 78 20.68 6.38 -2.56
CA ILE A 78 20.73 7.83 -2.84
C ILE A 78 21.69 8.04 -4.01
N THR A 79 21.13 8.33 -5.18
CA THR A 79 21.91 8.50 -6.42
C THR A 79 22.49 9.91 -6.55
N GLU A 80 21.84 10.90 -5.94
CA GLU A 80 22.25 12.30 -6.05
C GLU A 80 21.82 13.07 -4.80
N VAL A 81 22.71 13.95 -4.33
CA VAL A 81 22.40 15.01 -3.37
C VAL A 81 23.00 16.28 -3.96
N SER A 82 22.16 17.24 -4.32
CA SER A 82 22.56 18.52 -4.88
C SER A 82 21.97 19.63 -4.04
N HIS A 83 22.77 20.66 -3.76
CA HIS A 83 22.29 21.87 -3.14
C HIS A 83 21.50 22.67 -4.19
N ILE A 84 20.32 23.14 -3.84
CA ILE A 84 19.58 24.10 -4.67
C ILE A 84 20.07 25.46 -4.18
N ASP A 85 20.94 26.14 -4.92
CA ASP A 85 21.27 27.53 -4.57
C ASP A 85 21.24 28.47 -5.75
N GLU A 86 20.38 29.48 -5.64
CA GLU A 86 20.56 30.78 -6.28
C GLU A 86 20.79 31.91 -5.24
N ASN A 87 20.60 31.66 -3.92
CA ASN A 87 20.45 32.72 -2.89
C ASN A 87 21.17 32.50 -1.52
N ASN A 88 22.13 31.58 -1.41
CA ASN A 88 22.85 31.19 -0.17
C ASN A 88 22.02 30.46 0.91
N GLU A 89 20.97 29.72 0.54
CA GLU A 89 20.15 28.96 1.52
C GLU A 89 20.80 27.64 1.92
N LYS A 90 21.57 27.65 3.02
CA LYS A 90 22.42 26.56 3.53
C LYS A 90 21.78 25.16 3.67
N TYR A 91 20.45 25.05 3.66
CA TYR A 91 19.72 23.81 4.00
C TYR A 91 18.73 23.36 2.93
N HIS A 92 18.87 23.85 1.69
CA HIS A 92 17.98 23.53 0.58
C HIS A 92 18.62 22.52 -0.39
N PHE A 93 18.05 21.33 -0.49
CA PHE A 93 18.63 20.22 -1.26
C PHE A 93 17.61 19.52 -2.17
N LEU A 94 18.09 19.09 -3.34
CA LEU A 94 17.48 17.99 -4.10
C LEU A 94 18.17 16.68 -3.73
N VAL A 95 17.36 15.67 -3.40
CA VAL A 95 17.84 14.31 -3.14
C VAL A 95 17.11 13.34 -4.05
N ARG A 96 17.86 12.55 -4.82
CA ARG A 96 17.30 11.51 -5.68
C ARG A 96 17.54 10.14 -5.08
N VAL A 97 16.46 9.40 -4.92
CA VAL A 97 16.44 8.03 -4.40
C VAL A 97 16.03 7.09 -5.51
N LYS A 98 16.77 6.01 -5.69
CA LYS A 98 16.40 4.86 -6.53
C LYS A 98 16.13 3.67 -5.63
N LEU A 99 15.10 2.87 -5.93
CA LEU A 99 14.79 1.62 -5.24
C LEU A 99 14.02 0.66 -6.15
N ASP A 100 13.97 -0.61 -5.74
CA ASP A 100 13.17 -1.64 -6.39
C ASP A 100 11.96 -2.02 -5.51
N THR A 101 10.73 -1.78 -5.98
CA THR A 101 9.48 -2.20 -5.30
C THR A 101 9.03 -3.59 -5.75
N PHE A 102 8.29 -4.29 -4.88
CA PHE A 102 7.72 -5.60 -5.15
C PHE A 102 6.46 -5.88 -4.31
N GLU A 103 5.69 -6.89 -4.70
CA GLU A 103 4.41 -7.24 -4.06
C GLU A 103 4.49 -8.39 -3.05
N HIS A 104 5.35 -9.38 -3.31
CA HIS A 104 5.50 -10.58 -2.49
C HIS A 104 6.98 -10.90 -2.33
N ALA A 105 7.39 -11.46 -1.19
CA ALA A 105 8.71 -12.07 -0.87
C ALA A 105 9.86 -11.84 -1.88
N HIS A 106 10.09 -10.58 -2.27
CA HIS A 106 11.01 -10.18 -3.33
C HIS A 106 10.83 -10.92 -4.68
N ASN A 107 9.61 -11.24 -5.11
CA ASN A 107 9.28 -11.81 -6.42
C ASN A 107 8.65 -10.76 -7.36
N PRO A 108 8.74 -10.93 -8.69
CA PRO A 108 8.04 -10.07 -9.65
C PRO A 108 6.53 -9.96 -9.38
N PRO A 109 5.85 -8.90 -9.86
CA PRO A 109 6.40 -7.80 -10.64
C PRO A 109 7.27 -6.87 -9.80
N TYR A 110 8.40 -6.45 -10.38
CA TYR A 110 9.27 -5.42 -9.79
C TYR A 110 9.03 -4.07 -10.44
N GLY A 111 8.99 -3.01 -9.62
CA GLY A 111 9.06 -1.63 -10.06
C GLY A 111 10.45 -1.06 -9.80
N LYS A 112 11.07 -0.40 -10.78
CA LYS A 112 12.24 0.45 -10.56
C LYS A 112 11.77 1.88 -10.38
N ASP A 113 11.83 2.36 -9.15
CA ASP A 113 11.28 3.64 -8.77
C ASP A 113 12.40 4.64 -8.50
N PHE A 114 12.18 5.87 -8.96
CA PHE A 114 13.06 7.01 -8.80
C PHE A 114 12.26 8.15 -8.20
N ILE A 115 12.63 8.55 -7.00
CA ILE A 115 11.94 9.58 -6.23
C ILE A 115 12.88 10.77 -6.09
N THR A 116 12.42 11.96 -6.46
CA THR A 116 13.13 13.21 -6.18
C THR A 116 12.45 13.91 -5.02
N PHE A 117 13.23 14.18 -3.98
CA PHE A 117 12.82 14.99 -2.85
C PHE A 117 13.46 16.36 -2.93
N GLU A 118 12.67 17.38 -2.65
CA GLU A 118 13.16 18.69 -2.22
C GLU A 118 13.11 18.73 -0.70
N ILE A 119 14.24 19.07 -0.09
CA ILE A 119 14.42 19.11 1.37
C ILE A 119 14.82 20.52 1.76
N ASP A 120 14.07 21.07 2.71
CA ASP A 120 14.34 22.33 3.40
C ASP A 120 14.23 22.08 4.92
N LEU A 121 14.56 23.08 5.74
CA LEU A 121 14.46 23.03 7.20
C LEU A 121 13.05 22.60 7.66
N GLY A 122 12.96 21.35 8.11
CA GLY A 122 11.73 20.78 8.66
C GLY A 122 10.70 20.35 7.62
N LYS A 123 11.03 20.38 6.32
CA LYS A 123 10.10 20.03 5.24
C LYS A 123 10.77 19.12 4.20
N VAL A 124 10.08 18.03 3.87
CA VAL A 124 10.43 17.14 2.77
C VAL A 124 9.25 17.10 1.80
N THR A 125 9.50 17.38 0.53
CA THR A 125 8.47 17.38 -0.52
C THR A 125 8.90 16.46 -1.65
N VAL A 126 7.99 15.60 -2.13
CA VAL A 126 8.23 14.82 -3.36
C VAL A 126 7.97 15.74 -4.55
N THR A 127 9.00 15.99 -5.36
CA THR A 127 8.89 16.86 -6.56
C THR A 127 8.77 16.06 -7.85
N ASP A 128 9.24 14.81 -7.85
CA ASP A 128 9.15 13.90 -9.00
C ASP A 128 9.09 12.44 -8.53
N PHE A 129 8.27 11.62 -9.20
CA PHE A 129 8.23 10.18 -9.02
C PHE A 129 8.17 9.52 -10.39
N LYS A 130 9.23 8.78 -10.73
CA LYS A 130 9.32 8.04 -11.99
C LYS A 130 9.36 6.56 -11.71
N HIS A 131 8.50 5.83 -12.38
CA HIS A 131 8.36 4.39 -12.25
C HIS A 131 8.72 3.70 -13.56
N LYS A 132 9.43 2.57 -13.45
CA LYS A 132 9.69 1.66 -14.56
C LYS A 132 9.43 0.22 -14.14
N GLY A 133 8.26 -0.28 -14.49
CA GLY A 133 7.86 -1.67 -14.28
C GLY A 133 8.66 -2.66 -15.12
N ASP A 134 8.68 -3.91 -14.67
CA ASP A 134 9.29 -5.02 -15.40
C ASP A 134 8.37 -5.61 -16.48
N LYS A 135 8.84 -6.69 -17.11
CA LYS A 135 8.06 -7.41 -18.13
C LYS A 135 6.77 -8.01 -17.59
N TRP A 136 6.72 -8.33 -16.30
CA TRP A 136 5.56 -8.96 -15.67
C TRP A 136 4.49 -7.93 -15.37
N GLU A 137 4.86 -6.74 -14.91
CA GLU A 137 3.92 -5.63 -14.74
C GLU A 137 3.24 -5.28 -16.07
N SER A 138 4.01 -5.23 -17.16
CA SER A 138 3.48 -5.04 -18.52
C SER A 138 2.51 -6.15 -18.93
N LYS A 139 2.82 -7.41 -18.60
CA LYS A 139 1.95 -8.57 -18.89
C LYS A 139 0.67 -8.53 -18.07
N ILE A 140 0.73 -8.20 -16.79
CA ILE A 140 -0.44 -8.06 -15.91
C ILE A 140 -1.33 -6.94 -16.44
N SER A 141 -0.75 -5.80 -16.80
CA SER A 141 -1.49 -4.67 -17.38
C SER A 141 -2.18 -5.03 -18.69
N ALA A 142 -1.49 -5.72 -19.60
CA ALA A 142 -2.09 -6.20 -20.84
C ALA A 142 -3.20 -7.23 -20.60
N PHE A 143 -3.02 -8.13 -19.63
CA PHE A 143 -4.02 -9.12 -19.25
C PHE A 143 -5.27 -8.45 -18.67
N LYS A 144 -5.09 -7.53 -17.71
CA LYS A 144 -6.12 -6.70 -17.12
C LYS A 144 -6.91 -5.95 -18.19
N ASN A 145 -6.23 -5.26 -19.10
CA ASN A 145 -6.88 -4.52 -20.19
C ASN A 145 -7.75 -5.43 -21.06
N ARG A 146 -7.27 -6.64 -21.41
CA ARG A 146 -8.10 -7.62 -22.15
C ARG A 146 -9.33 -8.05 -21.37
N VAL A 147 -9.20 -8.31 -20.06
CA VAL A 147 -10.33 -8.69 -19.20
C VAL A 147 -11.37 -7.57 -19.15
N ILE A 148 -10.94 -6.34 -18.85
CA ILE A 148 -11.84 -5.18 -18.74
C ILE A 148 -12.52 -4.88 -20.08
N GLN A 149 -11.77 -4.83 -21.18
CA GLN A 149 -12.34 -4.58 -22.51
C GLN A 149 -13.37 -5.63 -22.92
N ASP A 150 -13.09 -6.91 -22.67
CA ASP A 150 -14.04 -7.98 -22.99
C ASP A 150 -15.32 -7.86 -22.15
N ILE A 151 -15.21 -7.50 -20.86
CA ILE A 151 -16.36 -7.27 -19.97
C ILE A 151 -17.16 -6.04 -20.43
N GLN A 152 -16.50 -4.91 -20.73
CA GLN A 152 -17.14 -3.70 -21.24
C GLN A 152 -17.95 -4.00 -22.50
N LYS A 153 -17.35 -4.71 -23.47
CA LYS A 153 -18.02 -5.12 -24.71
C LYS A 153 -19.19 -6.07 -24.45
N THR A 154 -19.02 -7.05 -23.57
CA THR A 154 -20.03 -8.09 -23.27
C THR A 154 -21.28 -7.53 -22.60
N PHE A 155 -21.11 -6.51 -21.76
CA PHE A 155 -22.20 -5.90 -20.98
C PHE A 155 -22.64 -4.53 -21.48
N GLY A 156 -21.91 -3.92 -22.42
CA GLY A 156 -22.18 -2.54 -22.88
C GLY A 156 -21.97 -1.52 -21.76
N ILE A 157 -20.95 -1.71 -20.93
CA ILE A 157 -20.65 -0.82 -19.80
C ILE A 157 -19.41 0.03 -20.12
N ASP A 158 -19.49 1.32 -19.84
CA ASP A 158 -18.36 2.24 -19.90
C ASP A 158 -17.90 2.59 -18.47
N PHE A 159 -16.62 2.29 -18.18
CA PHE A 159 -16.00 2.56 -16.88
C PHE A 159 -15.23 3.88 -16.84
N THR A 160 -15.19 4.66 -17.93
CA THR A 160 -14.37 5.87 -18.06
C THR A 160 -14.62 6.91 -16.96
N LEU A 161 -15.85 7.00 -16.46
CA LEU A 161 -16.24 7.93 -15.40
C LEU A 161 -16.22 7.32 -13.99
N TYR A 162 -15.70 6.11 -13.84
CA TYR A 162 -15.63 5.41 -12.55
C TYR A 162 -14.22 5.47 -12.01
N LYS A 163 -14.11 5.63 -10.68
CA LYS A 163 -12.85 5.38 -9.99
C LYS A 163 -12.63 3.88 -9.90
N GLU A 164 -11.53 3.40 -10.46
CA GLU A 164 -11.12 2.01 -10.39
C GLU A 164 -10.32 1.73 -9.12
N PHE A 165 -10.53 0.55 -8.53
CA PHE A 165 -9.71 -0.04 -7.50
C PHE A 165 -9.38 -1.48 -7.86
N GLU A 166 -8.09 -1.81 -7.83
CA GLU A 166 -7.65 -3.19 -7.66
C GLU A 166 -7.91 -3.64 -6.23
N TYR A 167 -8.03 -4.96 -6.01
CA TYR A 167 -8.37 -5.49 -4.69
C TYR A 167 -7.45 -4.99 -3.56
N GLY A 168 -6.14 -4.94 -3.79
CA GLY A 168 -5.18 -4.43 -2.80
C GLY A 168 -5.36 -2.93 -2.50
N GLN A 169 -5.66 -2.14 -3.53
CA GLN A 169 -5.95 -0.71 -3.38
C GLN A 169 -7.27 -0.48 -2.64
N LEU A 170 -8.29 -1.29 -2.92
CA LEU A 170 -9.57 -1.24 -2.22
C LEU A 170 -9.40 -1.58 -0.73
N LEU A 171 -8.65 -2.64 -0.42
CA LEU A 171 -8.32 -3.04 0.94
C LEU A 171 -7.58 -1.93 1.69
N TYR A 172 -6.57 -1.33 1.06
CA TYR A 172 -5.83 -0.23 1.68
C TYR A 172 -6.70 1.02 1.87
N ALA A 173 -7.55 1.35 0.89
CA ALA A 173 -8.48 2.46 1.00
C ALA A 173 -9.49 2.24 2.14
N SER A 174 -9.93 1.00 2.40
CA SER A 174 -10.89 0.69 3.47
C SER A 174 -10.31 0.88 4.88
N GLU A 175 -8.99 0.83 5.05
CA GLU A 175 -8.32 1.18 6.32
C GLU A 175 -8.63 2.63 6.75
N LYS A 176 -8.86 3.53 5.78
CA LYS A 176 -9.14 4.95 6.00
C LYS A 176 -10.63 5.30 5.79
N GLN A 177 -11.32 4.58 4.91
CA GLN A 177 -12.71 4.81 4.51
C GLN A 177 -13.55 3.58 4.87
N LYS A 178 -14.12 3.57 6.08
CA LYS A 178 -14.84 2.40 6.62
C LYS A 178 -16.01 1.95 5.75
N GLU A 179 -16.62 2.86 5.00
CA GLU A 179 -17.69 2.55 4.05
C GLU A 179 -17.24 1.58 2.94
N LEU A 180 -15.95 1.52 2.60
CA LEU A 180 -15.43 0.60 1.59
C LEU A 180 -15.28 -0.84 2.09
N GLN A 181 -15.39 -1.07 3.40
CA GLN A 181 -15.16 -2.39 3.98
C GLN A 181 -16.14 -3.44 3.42
N SER A 182 -17.41 -3.08 3.18
CA SER A 182 -18.36 -4.04 2.61
C SER A 182 -18.00 -4.44 1.18
N LEU A 183 -17.38 -3.56 0.39
CA LEU A 183 -16.86 -3.91 -0.93
C LEU A 183 -15.66 -4.86 -0.84
N VAL A 184 -14.79 -4.68 0.16
CA VAL A 184 -13.69 -5.61 0.44
C VAL A 184 -14.22 -7.00 0.74
N GLU A 185 -15.23 -7.12 1.60
CA GLU A 185 -15.82 -8.43 1.93
C GLU A 185 -16.47 -9.09 0.72
N ILE A 186 -17.18 -8.33 -0.13
CA ILE A 186 -17.75 -8.87 -1.38
C ILE A 186 -16.62 -9.38 -2.30
N ASN A 187 -15.55 -8.61 -2.47
CA ASN A 187 -14.40 -9.02 -3.29
C ASN A 187 -13.72 -10.28 -2.73
N LYS A 188 -13.53 -10.35 -1.42
CA LYS A 188 -12.94 -11.51 -0.74
C LYS A 188 -13.76 -12.78 -0.97
N GLN A 189 -15.09 -12.70 -0.84
CA GLN A 189 -15.98 -13.83 -1.13
C GLN A 189 -15.84 -14.32 -2.58
N ILE A 190 -15.70 -13.40 -3.54
CA ILE A 190 -15.49 -13.75 -4.96
C ILE A 190 -14.16 -14.49 -5.14
N ILE A 191 -13.08 -13.99 -4.51
CA ILE A 191 -11.74 -14.58 -4.58
C ILE A 191 -11.75 -16.01 -4.01
N GLU A 192 -12.38 -16.20 -2.86
CA GLU A 192 -12.39 -17.49 -2.16
C GLU A 192 -13.31 -18.51 -2.81
N GLN A 193 -14.44 -18.08 -3.39
CA GLN A 193 -15.50 -19.00 -3.79
C GLN A 193 -15.67 -19.13 -5.30
N ASP A 194 -15.48 -18.06 -6.08
CA ASP A 194 -15.94 -18.01 -7.48
C ASP A 194 -14.81 -17.90 -8.52
N LEU A 195 -13.63 -17.39 -8.17
CA LEU A 195 -12.53 -17.19 -9.13
C LEU A 195 -11.91 -18.50 -9.64
N GLN A 196 -11.72 -19.49 -8.75
CA GLN A 196 -11.26 -20.85 -9.04
C GLN A 196 -10.19 -20.92 -10.16
N PRO A 197 -8.96 -20.41 -9.89
CA PRO A 197 -7.91 -20.27 -10.91
C PRO A 197 -7.52 -21.62 -11.52
N LYS A 198 -7.43 -21.67 -12.85
CA LYS A 198 -6.82 -22.83 -13.53
C LYS A 198 -5.31 -22.64 -13.58
N VAL A 199 -4.59 -23.42 -12.78
CA VAL A 199 -3.12 -23.44 -12.78
C VAL A 199 -2.61 -24.51 -13.74
N THR A 200 -1.74 -24.15 -14.67
CA THR A 200 -1.10 -25.08 -15.60
C THR A 200 0.34 -24.65 -15.83
N GLY A 201 1.30 -25.54 -15.56
CA GLY A 201 2.73 -25.24 -15.73
C GLY A 201 3.25 -24.07 -14.89
N GLY A 202 2.65 -23.81 -13.72
CA GLY A 202 3.00 -22.65 -12.87
C GLY A 202 2.36 -21.33 -13.28
N TYR A 203 1.44 -21.35 -14.25
CA TYR A 203 0.71 -20.17 -14.71
C TYR A 203 -0.78 -20.25 -14.40
N LYS A 204 -1.42 -19.11 -14.11
CA LYS A 204 -2.87 -18.96 -13.97
C LYS A 204 -3.45 -18.04 -15.04
N ASN A 205 -4.79 -18.06 -15.14
CA ASN A 205 -5.56 -17.36 -16.17
C ASN A 205 -6.66 -16.45 -15.61
N VAL A 206 -6.53 -16.01 -14.37
CA VAL A 206 -7.47 -15.10 -13.72
C VAL A 206 -6.72 -14.05 -12.92
N LEU A 207 -7.36 -12.90 -12.73
CA LEU A 207 -6.94 -11.84 -11.83
C LEU A 207 -7.98 -11.68 -10.72
N ASN A 208 -7.58 -11.05 -9.62
CA ASN A 208 -8.53 -10.61 -8.58
C ASN A 208 -9.57 -9.66 -9.18
N PRO A 209 -10.75 -9.51 -8.56
CA PRO A 209 -11.80 -8.65 -9.09
C PRO A 209 -11.40 -7.17 -9.05
N PHE A 210 -11.96 -6.41 -9.97
CA PHE A 210 -11.79 -4.95 -10.07
C PHE A 210 -13.07 -4.28 -9.62
N THR A 211 -12.94 -3.22 -8.83
CA THR A 211 -14.07 -2.46 -8.31
C THR A 211 -14.09 -1.07 -8.94
N PHE A 212 -15.21 -0.69 -9.54
CA PHE A 212 -15.45 0.59 -10.19
C PHE A 212 -16.52 1.35 -9.42
N ILE A 213 -16.20 2.52 -8.88
CA ILE A 213 -17.11 3.32 -8.04
C ILE A 213 -17.39 4.67 -8.70
N LYS A 214 -18.67 5.06 -8.71
CA LYS A 214 -19.13 6.40 -9.09
C LYS A 214 -20.30 6.80 -8.18
N ASP A 215 -20.09 7.83 -7.38
CA ASP A 215 -21.06 8.32 -6.39
C ASP A 215 -21.53 7.19 -5.44
N ASN A 216 -22.83 6.87 -5.43
CA ASN A 216 -23.43 5.81 -4.63
C ASN A 216 -23.65 4.50 -5.42
N TYR A 217 -23.05 4.37 -6.60
CA TYR A 217 -23.19 3.21 -7.47
C TYR A 217 -21.82 2.66 -7.90
N GLY A 218 -21.77 1.38 -8.20
CA GLY A 218 -20.53 0.78 -8.67
C GLY A 218 -20.71 -0.61 -9.26
N TYR A 219 -19.60 -1.13 -9.76
CA TYR A 219 -19.49 -2.46 -10.31
C TYR A 219 -18.29 -3.18 -9.71
N ILE A 220 -18.46 -4.45 -9.35
CA ILE A 220 -17.35 -5.38 -9.13
C ILE A 220 -17.35 -6.33 -10.31
N VAL A 221 -16.22 -6.41 -11.02
CA VAL A 221 -16.11 -7.20 -12.25
C VAL A 221 -14.92 -8.13 -12.20
N TYR A 222 -15.10 -9.31 -12.77
CA TYR A 222 -14.05 -10.31 -12.86
C TYR A 222 -14.38 -11.30 -13.97
N LYS A 223 -13.37 -12.05 -14.36
CA LYS A 223 -13.49 -13.14 -15.33
C LYS A 223 -13.09 -14.44 -14.65
N LYS A 224 -13.95 -15.45 -14.75
CA LYS A 224 -13.68 -16.80 -14.24
C LYS A 224 -12.68 -17.53 -15.13
N SER A 225 -12.06 -18.57 -14.59
CA SER A 225 -11.06 -19.39 -15.31
C SER A 225 -11.58 -20.06 -16.59
N ASN A 226 -12.89 -20.25 -16.74
CA ASN A 226 -13.53 -20.77 -17.95
C ASN A 226 -13.86 -19.69 -19.01
N GLY A 227 -13.55 -18.42 -18.74
CA GLY A 227 -13.83 -17.28 -19.64
C GLY A 227 -15.15 -16.55 -19.39
N THR A 228 -15.99 -17.02 -18.46
CA THR A 228 -17.24 -16.33 -18.10
C THR A 228 -16.93 -14.94 -17.51
N ASN A 229 -17.51 -13.91 -18.11
CA ASN A 229 -17.50 -12.55 -17.59
C ASN A 229 -18.58 -12.39 -16.53
N VAL A 230 -18.24 -11.80 -15.39
CA VAL A 230 -19.17 -11.52 -14.31
C VAL A 230 -19.14 -10.05 -13.96
N VAL A 231 -20.33 -9.47 -13.84
CA VAL A 231 -20.56 -8.10 -13.36
C VAL A 231 -21.50 -8.16 -12.17
N ILE A 232 -21.07 -7.60 -11.05
CA ILE A 232 -21.87 -7.41 -9.85
C ILE A 232 -22.11 -5.92 -9.71
N THR A 233 -23.37 -5.50 -9.78
CA THR A 233 -23.76 -4.11 -9.52
C THR A 233 -23.95 -3.94 -8.02
N VAL A 234 -23.31 -2.91 -7.47
CA VAL A 234 -23.38 -2.55 -6.07
C VAL A 234 -23.94 -1.14 -5.90
N LYS A 235 -24.65 -0.91 -4.80
CA LYS A 235 -25.18 0.40 -4.43
C LYS A 235 -24.84 0.70 -2.98
N ARG A 236 -24.51 1.95 -2.70
CA ARG A 236 -24.29 2.45 -1.34
C ARG A 236 -25.59 3.02 -0.77
N GLU A 237 -26.00 2.49 0.37
CA GLU A 237 -27.12 2.99 1.18
C GLU A 237 -26.66 3.01 2.65
N ASP A 238 -26.90 4.12 3.34
CA ASP A 238 -26.52 4.32 4.75
C ASP A 238 -25.06 3.95 5.07
N GLY A 239 -24.14 4.33 4.16
CA GLY A 239 -22.71 4.08 4.31
C GLY A 239 -22.27 2.64 4.04
N THR A 240 -23.18 1.75 3.63
CA THR A 240 -22.90 0.35 3.33
C THR A 240 -23.13 0.04 1.86
N TRP A 241 -22.18 -0.62 1.21
CA TRP A 241 -22.38 -1.15 -0.14
C TRP A 241 -23.02 -2.53 -0.12
N THR A 242 -24.09 -2.70 -0.88
CA THR A 242 -24.81 -3.97 -1.04
C THR A 242 -24.86 -4.39 -2.50
N VAL A 243 -24.95 -5.71 -2.73
CA VAL A 243 -25.13 -6.27 -4.07
C VAL A 243 -26.60 -6.11 -4.48
N ILE A 244 -26.85 -5.38 -5.56
CA ILE A 244 -28.20 -5.21 -6.12
C ILE A 244 -28.46 -6.11 -7.32
N ARG A 245 -27.41 -6.51 -8.04
CA ARG A 245 -27.53 -7.42 -9.18
C ARG A 245 -26.23 -8.18 -9.43
N LYS A 246 -26.34 -9.47 -9.75
CA LYS A 246 -25.24 -10.26 -10.33
C LYS A 246 -25.64 -10.69 -11.74
N SER A 247 -24.74 -10.52 -12.70
CA SER A 247 -24.96 -10.90 -14.09
C SER A 247 -23.72 -11.59 -14.62
N ASN A 248 -23.92 -12.66 -15.40
CA ASN A 248 -22.84 -13.40 -16.03
C ASN A 248 -23.17 -13.65 -17.51
N LYS A 249 -22.13 -13.66 -18.34
CA LYS A 249 -22.21 -13.94 -19.78
C LYS A 249 -20.93 -14.64 -20.21
N ASN A 250 -21.02 -15.46 -21.25
CA ASN A 250 -19.83 -16.03 -21.87
C ASN A 250 -18.98 -14.91 -22.47
N GLY A 251 -17.69 -14.92 -22.14
CA GLY A 251 -16.68 -14.04 -22.71
C GLY A 251 -15.59 -14.84 -23.41
N VAL A 252 -14.48 -14.17 -23.73
CA VAL A 252 -13.31 -14.84 -24.30
C VAL A 252 -12.53 -15.58 -23.19
N PRO A 253 -12.25 -16.89 -23.31
CA PRO A 253 -11.38 -17.60 -22.37
C PRO A 253 -9.95 -17.05 -22.38
N MET A 254 -9.37 -16.88 -21.19
CA MET A 254 -7.99 -16.39 -21.05
C MET A 254 -7.00 -17.55 -21.06
N LYS A 255 -5.84 -17.33 -21.69
CA LYS A 255 -4.70 -18.24 -21.61
C LYS A 255 -4.05 -18.17 -20.23
N SER A 256 -3.53 -19.29 -19.75
CA SER A 256 -2.72 -19.32 -18.52
C SER A 256 -1.33 -18.74 -18.82
N GLU A 257 -1.12 -17.48 -18.50
CA GLU A 257 0.10 -16.73 -18.87
C GLU A 257 0.63 -15.81 -17.75
N LEU A 258 -0.10 -15.70 -16.64
CA LEU A 258 0.33 -15.01 -15.42
C LEU A 258 0.95 -16.02 -14.47
N LEU A 259 1.98 -15.65 -13.70
CA LEU A 259 2.52 -16.58 -12.70
C LEU A 259 1.45 -16.90 -11.65
N TRP A 260 1.45 -18.12 -11.14
CA TRP A 260 0.38 -18.61 -10.25
C TRP A 260 0.19 -17.76 -8.99
N TYR A 261 1.24 -17.07 -8.54
CA TYR A 261 1.23 -16.20 -7.36
C TYR A 261 0.89 -14.73 -7.65
N MET A 262 0.71 -14.33 -8.93
CA MET A 262 0.38 -12.95 -9.34
C MET A 262 -1.12 -12.70 -9.33
#